data_AF-A0A6S7D711-F1
#
_entry.id   AF-A0A6S7D711-F1
#
_cell.length_a   1.000
_cell.length_b   1.000
_cell.length_c   1.000
_cell.angle_alpha   90.00
_cell.angle_beta   90.00
_cell.angle_gamma   90.00
#
_symmetry.space_group_name_H-M   'P 1'
#
loop_
_entity.id
_entity.type
_entity.pdbx_description
1 polymer ?
#
loop_
_entity_poly.entity_id
_entity_poly.type
_entity_poly.pdbx_seq_one_letter_code
_entity_poly.pdbx_strand_id
1 'polypeptide(L)' 'MRVFVDTEFTDFIDCELVSIALVADDGREFYGERSDYDRARCPIIARLLRSMTRS' A
#
# COMPACT_ATOMS: atom_id res chain seq x y z
N MET A 1 -20.45 1.07 -12.87
CA MET A 1 -19.17 1.55 -12.33
C MET A 1 -18.58 0.44 -11.49
N ARG A 2 -17.49 -0.16 -11.97
CA ARG A 2 -16.68 -1.15 -11.25
C ARG A 2 -15.37 -0.49 -10.87
N VAL A 3 -14.86 -0.81 -9.69
CA VAL A 3 -13.55 -0.33 -9.22
C VAL A 3 -12.75 -1.55 -8.79
N PHE A 4 -11.56 -1.69 -9.37
CA PHE A 4 -10.56 -2.67 -8.97
C PHE A 4 -9.67 -2.04 -7.91
N VAL A 5 -9.40 -2.80 -6.84
CA VAL A 5 -8.74 -2.30 -5.64
C VAL A 5 -7.55 -3.19 -5.32
N ASP A 6 -6.42 -2.56 -5.02
CA ASP A 6 -5.22 -3.19 -4.46
C ASP A 6 -4.80 -2.44 -3.18
N THR A 7 -4.37 -3.16 -2.16
CA THR A 7 -4.06 -2.60 -0.83
C THR A 7 -2.90 -3.30 -0.17
N GLU A 8 -2.06 -2.54 0.52
CA GLU A 8 -0.92 -3.04 1.29
C GLU A 8 -1.10 -2.72 2.79
N PHE A 9 -0.71 -3.65 3.67
CA PHE A 9 -0.83 -3.52 5.12
C PHE A 9 0.46 -3.88 5.87
N THR A 10 0.58 -3.46 7.14
CA THR A 10 1.75 -3.76 7.99
C THR A 10 1.85 -5.23 8.41
N ASP A 11 0.77 -5.85 8.86
CA ASP A 11 0.73 -7.25 9.29
C ASP A 11 -0.67 -7.85 9.08
N PHE A 12 -0.90 -9.11 9.49
CA PHE A 12 -2.17 -9.82 9.30
C PHE A 12 -3.11 -9.83 10.53
N ILE A 13 -2.65 -9.34 11.69
CA ILE A 13 -3.39 -9.42 12.96
C ILE A 13 -3.91 -8.04 13.33
N ASP A 14 -3.03 -7.06 13.36
CA ASP A 14 -3.27 -5.65 13.63
C ASP A 14 -2.94 -4.84 12.37
N CYS A 15 -3.66 -5.14 11.28
CA CYS A 15 -3.43 -4.62 9.94
C CYS A 15 -3.58 -3.08 9.87
N GLU A 16 -2.48 -2.34 9.81
CA GLU A 16 -2.52 -0.91 9.48
C GLU A 16 -2.33 -0.72 7.98
N LEU A 17 -3.21 0.08 7.35
CA LEU A 17 -3.14 0.39 5.91
C LEU A 17 -1.86 1.17 5.61
N VAL A 18 -1.09 0.70 4.65
CA VAL A 18 0.11 1.36 4.12
C VAL A 18 -0.26 2.15 2.86
N SER A 19 -0.89 1.51 1.88
CA SER A 19 -1.29 2.14 0.63
C SER A 19 -2.53 1.51 0.02
N ILE A 20 -3.22 2.27 -0.82
CA ILE A 20 -4.37 1.85 -1.61
C ILE A 20 -4.24 2.35 -3.05
N ALA A 21 -4.53 1.47 -4.00
CA ALA A 21 -4.66 1.78 -5.41
C ALA A 21 -6.08 1.43 -5.88
N LEU A 22 -6.70 2.34 -6.63
CA LEU A 22 -8.03 2.20 -7.20
C LEU A 22 -7.97 2.44 -8.70
N VAL A 23 -8.61 1.57 -9.47
CA VAL A 23 -8.80 1.75 -10.92
C VAL A 23 -10.27 1.53 -11.24
N ALA A 24 -10.94 2.55 -11.75
CA ALA A 24 -12.32 2.44 -12.23
C ALA A 24 -12.36 1.85 -13.65
N ASP A 25 -13.48 1.19 -13.99
CA ASP A 25 -13.72 0.65 -15.34
C ASP A 25 -13.80 1.71 -16.45
N ASP A 26 -13.91 2.99 -16.07
CA ASP A 26 -13.82 4.15 -16.97
C ASP A 26 -12.41 4.76 -17.07
N GLY A 27 -11.40 4.11 -16.48
CA GLY A 27 -10.00 4.51 -16.57
C GLY A 27 -9.55 5.56 -15.56
N ARG A 28 -10.41 6.01 -14.64
CA ARG A 28 -9.97 6.87 -13.52
C ARG A 28 -9.12 6.07 -12.53
N GLU A 29 -7.99 6.65 -12.16
CA GLU A 29 -7.02 6.03 -11.24
C GLU A 29 -6.82 6.88 -9.99
N PHE A 30 -6.57 6.23 -8.86
CA PHE A 30 -6.16 6.87 -7.63
C PHE A 30 -5.13 6.01 -6.90
N TYR A 31 -4.07 6.64 -6.41
CA TYR A 31 -3.11 6.02 -5.51
C TYR A 31 -2.93 6.90 -4.27
N GLY A 32 -2.98 6.29 -3.09
CA GLY A 32 -2.72 6.96 -1.82
C GLY A 32 -1.84 6.10 -0.92
N GLU A 33 -0.81 6.71 -0.34
CA GLU A 33 0.07 6.09 0.66
C GLU A 33 -0.01 6.89 1.96
N ARG A 34 -0.20 6.20 3.09
CA ARG A 34 -0.14 6.82 4.42
C ARG A 34 1.31 7.15 4.75
N SER A 35 1.54 8.33 5.31
CA SER A 35 2.89 8.74 5.75
C SER A 35 3.17 8.43 7.23
N ASP A 36 2.13 8.02 7.97
CA ASP A 36 2.08 7.99 9.43
C ASP A 36 1.91 6.58 10.04
N TYR A 37 2.03 5.52 9.23
CA TYR A 37 2.02 4.15 9.75
C TYR A 37 3.38 3.78 10.38
N ASP A 38 3.38 2.89 11.39
CA ASP A 38 4.62 2.43 12.01
C ASP A 38 5.37 1.47 11.09
N ARG A 39 6.47 1.99 10.53
CA ARG A 39 7.34 1.26 9.60
C ARG A 39 8.05 0.07 10.22
N ALA A 40 8.19 0.02 11.54
CA ALA A 40 8.78 -1.13 12.23
C ALA A 40 7.88 -2.36 12.12
N ARG A 41 6.58 -2.16 11.86
CA ARG A 41 5.58 -3.22 11.76
C ARG A 41 5.45 -3.80 10.36
N CYS A 42 6.05 -3.17 9.33
CA CYS A 42 6.03 -3.74 7.99
C CYS A 42 6.78 -5.07 7.92
N PRO A 43 6.35 -6.01 7.08
CA PRO A 43 7.09 -7.25 6.85
C PRO A 43 8.48 -6.91 6.30
N ILE A 44 9.49 -7.70 6.65
CA ILE A 44 10.88 -7.44 6.26
C ILE A 44 11.05 -7.29 4.74
N ILE A 45 10.27 -8.05 3.96
CA ILE A 45 10.26 -8.00 2.49
C ILE A 45 9.77 -6.63 1.99
N ALA A 46 8.65 -6.12 2.52
CA ALA A 46 8.13 -4.81 2.15
C ALA A 46 9.11 -3.68 2.50
N ARG A 47 9.82 -3.81 3.64
CA ARG A 47 10.86 -2.85 4.04
C ARG A 47 12.07 -2.87 3.10
N LEU A 48 12.50 -4.05 2.68
CA LEU A 48 13.63 -4.23 1.75
C LEU A 48 13.30 -3.69 0.34
N LEU A 49 12.14 -4.03 -0.21
CA LEU A 49 11.69 -3.53 -1.53
C LEU A 49 11.68 -2.00 -1.59
N ARG A 50 11.15 -1.35 -0.55
CA ARG A 50 11.11 0.12 -0.46
C ARG A 50 12.50 0.76 -0.27
N SER A 51 13.47 0.04 0.28
CA SER A 51 14.86 0.52 0.38
C SER A 51 15.59 0.50 -0.96
N MET A 52 15.22 -0.44 -1.85
CA MET A 52 15.81 -0.59 -3.18
C MET A 52 15.27 0.42 -4.20
N THR A 53 14.06 0.93 -4.01
CA THR A 53 13.45 1.95 -4.88
C THR A 53 13.92 3.39 -4.60
N ARG A 54 14.80 3.60 -3.62
CA ARG A 54 15.35 4.92 -3.24
C ARG A 54 16.78 5.18 -3.72
N SER A 55 17.34 4.34 -4.59
CA SER A 55 18.67 4.51 -5.20
C SER A 55 18.59 4.95 -6.65
#